data_AF-A0A351IXV1-F1
#
_entry.id   AF-A0A351IXV1-F1
#
_cell.length_a   1.000
_cell.length_b   1.000
_cell.length_c   1.000
_cell.angle_alpha   90.00
_cell.angle_beta   90.00
_cell.angle_gamma   90.00
#
_symmetry.space_group_name_H-M   'P 1'
#
loop_
_entity.id
_entity.type
_entity.pdbx_description
1 polymer ?
#
loop_
_entity_poly.entity_id
_entity_poly.type
_entity_poly.pdbx_seq_one_letter_code
_entity_poly.pdbx_strand_id
1 'polypeptide(L)'
;MNENRLANFDFLRIVALFAIVMGTFVSLGFASAEVSSFNWDLLNIFMSVSRFGFPVLLMLSGAFMLDNQSKPDVKGILKHYVLRL
;
A
#
# COMPACT_ATOMS: atom_id res chain seq x y z
N MET A 1 -0.72 15.76 -19.45
CA MET A 1 -0.37 15.29 -18.09
C MET A 1 1.09 15.64 -17.87
N ASN A 2 1.45 16.43 -16.84
CA ASN A 2 2.84 16.86 -16.66
C ASN A 2 3.70 15.65 -16.26
N GLU A 3 4.74 15.34 -17.04
CA GLU A 3 5.65 14.18 -16.82
C GLU A 3 6.23 14.14 -15.40
N ASN A 4 6.49 15.32 -14.82
CA ASN A 4 6.97 15.46 -13.44
C ASN A 4 6.00 14.92 -12.37
N ARG A 5 4.69 14.85 -12.63
CA ARG A 5 3.70 14.29 -11.68
C ARG A 5 3.71 12.77 -11.66
N LEU A 6 3.96 12.14 -12.80
CA LEU A 6 4.04 10.68 -12.93
C LEU A 6 5.28 10.13 -12.23
N ALA A 7 6.43 10.78 -12.43
CA ALA A 7 7.69 10.40 -11.78
C ALA A 7 7.58 10.38 -10.24
N ASN A 8 6.84 11.31 -9.65
CA ASN A 8 6.62 11.37 -8.20
C ASN A 8 5.73 10.21 -7.70
N PHE A 9 4.71 9.81 -8.46
CA PHE A 9 3.85 8.69 -8.10
C PHE A 9 4.58 7.35 -8.23
N ASP A 10 5.42 7.18 -9.25
CA ASP A 10 6.22 5.97 -9.41
C ASP A 10 7.24 5.81 -8.28
N PHE A 11 7.91 6.88 -7.88
CA PHE A 11 8.80 6.85 -6.72
C PHE A 11 8.06 6.45 -5.43
N LEU A 12 6.90 7.08 -5.18
CA LEU A 12 6.09 6.77 -4.01
C LEU A 12 5.58 5.32 -4.01
N ARG A 13 5.30 4.77 -5.20
CA ARG A 13 4.91 3.37 -5.38
C ARG A 13 6.04 2.41 -5.03
N ILE A 14 7.27 2.72 -5.44
CA ILE A 14 8.46 1.91 -5.08
C ILE A 14 8.63 1.89 -3.56
N VAL A 15 8.54 3.04 -2.90
CA VAL A 15 8.64 3.14 -1.43
C VAL A 15 7.53 2.36 -0.74
N ALA A 16 6.29 2.46 -1.23
CA ALA A 16 5.14 1.73 -0.67
C ALA A 16 5.29 0.21 -0.82
N LEU A 17 5.75 -0.26 -1.99
CA LEU A 17 6.01 -1.68 -2.23
C LEU A 17 7.13 -2.20 -1.32
N PHE A 18 8.20 -1.42 -1.15
CA PHE A 18 9.28 -1.78 -0.22
C PHE A 18 8.77 -1.93 1.21
N ALA A 19 7.95 -0.98 1.69
CA ALA A 19 7.34 -1.06 3.02
C ALA A 19 6.45 -2.31 3.18
N ILE A 20 5.63 -2.65 2.18
CA ILE A 20 4.78 -3.87 2.22
C ILE A 20 5.62 -5.15 2.29
N VAL A 21 6.66 -5.25 1.45
CA VAL A 21 7.55 -6.40 1.43
C VAL A 21 8.27 -6.54 2.78
N MET A 22 8.82 -5.44 3.29
CA MET A 22 9.45 -5.39 4.61
C MET A 22 8.50 -5.86 5.72
N GLY A 23 7.27 -5.34 5.74
CA GLY A 23 6.26 -5.74 6.72
C GLY A 23 5.88 -7.22 6.63
N THR A 24 5.87 -7.78 5.42
CA THR A 24 5.61 -9.21 5.19
C THR A 24 6.73 -10.08 5.75
N PHE A 25 8.00 -9.70 5.55
CA PHE A 25 9.14 -10.41 6.14
C PHE A 25 9.16 -10.32 7.67
N VAL A 26 8.90 -9.13 8.22
CA VAL A 26 8.82 -8.93 9.68
C VAL A 26 7.70 -9.77 10.29
N SER A 27 6.54 -9.86 9.61
CA SER A 27 5.42 -10.71 10.03
C SER A 27 5.82 -12.18 10.16
N LEU A 28 6.62 -12.70 9.20
CA LEU A 28 7.16 -14.06 9.28
C LEU A 28 8.12 -14.25 10.47
N GLY A 29 8.87 -13.21 10.83
CA GLY A 29 9.79 -13.24 11.98
C GLY A 29 9.09 -13.33 13.34
N PHE A 30 7.84 -12.91 13.45
CA PHE A 30 7.06 -13.06 14.70
C PHE A 30 6.75 -14.52 15.05
N ALA A 31 6.78 -15.43 14.07
CA ALA A 31 6.57 -16.87 14.34
C ALA A 31 7.75 -17.52 15.09
N SER A 32 8.94 -16.92 15.03
CA SER A 32 10.17 -17.46 15.63
C SER A 32 10.72 -16.65 16.80
N ALA A 33 10.18 -15.46 17.07
CA ALA A 33 10.64 -14.59 18.14
C ALA A 33 9.86 -14.81 19.45
N GLU A 34 10.59 -14.92 20.57
CA GLU A 34 9.97 -14.95 21.90
C GLU A 34 9.41 -13.57 22.28
N VAL A 35 8.19 -13.54 22.83
CA VAL A 35 7.38 -12.34 23.09
C VAL A 35 8.03 -11.32 24.05
N SER A 36 9.02 -11.73 24.86
CA SER A 36 9.75 -10.86 25.81
C SER A 36 11.20 -10.59 25.40
N SER A 37 11.60 -10.97 24.19
CA SER A 37 12.98 -10.80 23.71
C SER A 37 13.20 -9.45 23.05
N PHE A 38 14.43 -8.94 23.09
CA PHE A 38 14.83 -7.73 22.35
C PHE A 38 14.52 -7.82 20.84
N ASN A 39 14.52 -9.03 20.28
CA ASN A 39 14.14 -9.28 18.89
C ASN A 39 12.65 -8.98 18.65
N TRP A 40 11.77 -9.23 19.63
CA TRP A 40 10.35 -8.92 19.53
C TRP A 40 10.09 -7.40 19.47
N ASP A 41 10.81 -6.62 20.27
CA ASP A 41 10.72 -5.16 20.25
C ASP A 41 11.21 -4.60 18.92
N LEU A 42 12.31 -5.13 18.39
CA LEU A 42 12.85 -4.72 17.11
C LEU A 42 11.89 -5.06 15.95
N LEU A 43 11.27 -6.25 15.97
CA LEU A 43 10.24 -6.63 15.01
C LEU A 43 9.01 -5.71 15.10
N ASN A 44 8.60 -5.29 16.29
CA ASN A 44 7.49 -4.34 16.46
C ASN A 44 7.78 -2.95 15.87
N ILE A 45 9.01 -2.46 16.04
CA ILE A 45 9.44 -1.18 15.45
C ILE A 45 9.38 -1.28 13.93
N PHE A 46 10.00 -2.32 13.35
CA PHE A 46 10.00 -2.50 11.90
C PHE A 46 8.59 -2.74 11.34
N MET A 47 7.75 -3.49 12.05
CA MET A 47 6.36 -3.67 11.67
C MET A 47 5.62 -2.34 11.67
N SER A 48 5.77 -1.52 12.71
CA SER A 48 5.13 -0.20 12.80
C SER A 48 5.52 0.72 11.65
N VAL A 49 6.82 0.77 11.31
CA VAL A 49 7.31 1.56 10.17
C VAL A 49 6.75 1.05 8.84
N SER A 50 6.58 -0.26 8.68
CA SER A 50 6.07 -0.84 7.43
C SER A 50 4.57 -0.62 7.17
N ARG A 51 3.77 -0.25 8.19
CA ARG A 51 2.30 -0.23 8.09
C ARG A 51 1.73 0.80 7.11
N PHE A 52 2.46 1.87 6.79
CA PHE A 52 1.95 2.88 5.85
C PHE A 52 1.91 2.38 4.39
N GLY A 53 2.63 1.29 4.06
CA GLY A 53 2.75 0.82 2.69
C GLY A 53 1.41 0.47 2.02
N PHE A 54 0.53 -0.23 2.73
CA PHE A 54 -0.79 -0.63 2.21
C PHE A 54 -1.72 0.57 1.91
N PRO A 55 -1.97 1.50 2.86
CA PRO A 55 -2.76 2.70 2.58
C PRO A 55 -2.22 3.53 1.42
N VAL A 56 -0.90 3.70 1.32
CA VAL A 56 -0.27 4.48 0.24
C VAL A 56 -0.45 3.79 -1.12
N LEU A 57 -0.29 2.48 -1.19
CA LEU A 57 -0.53 1.72 -2.42
C LEU A 57 -2.00 1.79 -2.88
N LEU A 58 -2.94 1.76 -1.93
CA LEU A 58 -4.37 1.91 -2.20
C LEU A 58 -4.70 3.31 -2.72
N MET A 59 -4.13 4.36 -2.12
CA MET A 59 -4.28 5.75 -2.59
C MET A 59 -3.70 5.95 -4.00
N LEU A 60 -2.51 5.42 -4.28
CA LEU A 60 -1.91 5.44 -5.62
C LEU A 60 -2.83 4.78 -6.65
N SER A 61 -3.36 3.60 -6.34
CA SER A 61 -4.28 2.87 -7.21
C SER A 61 -5.55 3.69 -7.51
N GLY A 62 -6.12 4.33 -6.49
CA GLY A 62 -7.26 5.22 -6.64
C GLY A 62 -6.95 6.47 -7.46
N ALA A 63 -5.77 7.07 -7.28
CA ALA A 63 -5.33 8.21 -8.06
C ALA A 63 -5.21 7.88 -9.56
N PHE A 64 -4.59 6.74 -9.91
CA PHE A 64 -4.54 6.26 -11.30
C PHE A 64 -5.92 5.96 -11.89
N MET A 65 -6.84 5.42 -11.08
CA MET A 65 -8.22 5.15 -11.51
C MET A 65 -9.00 6.44 -11.82
N LEU A 66 -8.76 7.51 -11.05
CA LEU A 66 -9.39 8.82 -11.23
C LEU A 66 -8.75 9.66 -12.34
N ASP A 67 -7.46 9.46 -12.62
CA ASP A 67 -6.72 10.15 -13.68
C ASP A 67 -7.11 9.67 -15.08
N ASN A 68 -7.74 8.49 -15.17
CA ASN A 68 -8.31 8.01 -16.43
C ASN A 68 -9.53 8.88 -16.79
N GLN A 69 -9.38 9.74 -17.80
CA GLN A 69 -10.20 10.91 -18.13
C GLN A 69 -11.71 10.73 -18.37
N SER A 70 -12.26 9.55 -18.19
CA SER A 70 -13.70 9.36 -18.19
C SER A 70 -14.21 9.60 -16.79
N LYS A 71 -14.72 10.82 -16.47
CA LYS A 71 -15.44 11.12 -15.21
C LYS A 71 -16.41 9.97 -14.90
N PRO A 72 -16.04 8.99 -14.06
CA PRO A 72 -16.93 7.88 -13.83
C PRO A 72 -17.88 8.38 -12.75
N ASP A 73 -19.16 8.49 -13.08
CA ASP A 73 -20.19 8.69 -12.06
C ASP A 73 -19.97 7.63 -10.98
N VAL A 74 -19.90 8.06 -9.71
CA VAL A 74 -19.55 7.17 -8.59
C VAL A 74 -20.54 5.99 -8.52
N LYS A 75 -21.78 6.22 -8.98
CA LYS A 75 -22.83 5.19 -9.16
C LYS A 75 -22.52 4.19 -10.28
N GLY A 76 -21.82 4.60 -11.33
CA GLY A 76 -21.42 3.75 -12.47
C GLY A 76 -20.31 2.76 -12.12
N ILE A 77 -19.29 3.19 -11.37
CA ILE A 77 -18.20 2.29 -10.91
C ILE A 77 -18.77 1.20 -10.02
N LEU A 78 -19.59 1.57 -9.03
CA LEU A 78 -20.17 0.62 -8.08
C LEU A 78 -21.06 -0.40 -8.80
N LYS A 79 -21.89 0.07 -9.74
CA LYS A 79 -22.79 -0.79 -10.52
C LYS A 79 -22.05 -1.75 -11.47
N HIS A 80 -20.86 -1.40 -11.96
CA HIS A 80 -20.13 -2.26 -12.90
C HIS A 80 -19.24 -3.29 -12.21
N TYR A 81 -18.63 -2.94 -11.07
CA TYR A 81 -17.68 -3.79 -10.36
C TYR A 81 -18.30 -4.61 -9.21
N VAL A 82 -19.35 -4.10 -8.54
CA VAL A 82 -20.00 -4.82 -7.42
C VAL A 82 -21.19 -5.67 -7.89
N LEU A 83 -21.91 -5.21 -8.91
CA LEU A 83 -23.11 -5.90 -9.43
C LEU A 83 -22.79 -7.08 -10.37
N ARG A 84 -21.50 -7.38 -10.56
CA ARG A 84 -20.98 -8.56 -11.28
C ARG A 84 -20.34 -9.60 -10.36
N LEU A 85 -20.30 -9.34 -9.05
CA LEU A 85 -20.02 -10.35 -8.02
C LEU A 85 -21.34 -11.00 -7.58
#